data_AF-A0A562VLK2-F1
#
_entry.id   AF-A0A562VLK2-F1
#
_cell.length_a   1.000
_cell.length_b   1.000
_cell.length_c   1.000
_cell.angle_alpha   90.00
_cell.angle_beta   90.00
_cell.angle_gamma   90.00
#
_symmetry.space_group_name_H-M   'P 1'
#
loop_
_entity.id
_entity.type
_entity.pdbx_description
1 polymer ?
#
loop_
_entity_poly.entity_id
_entity_poly.type
_entity_poly.pdbx_seq_one_letter_code
_entity_poly.pdbx_strand_id
1 'polypeptide(L)'
;MQGHGPVNSFGSREAASLRREMWFTEDTLKAQGAVLKNSGGIMAKGYLANKEHMSAIQMLGKGLAKRAGFRCEWCGGSDDLRPWDYRPDQEPEEAGLALLCSGCRELADGRQGDAHQLRGIRDALWSDIPAVAEGAARVLARSREPWAREAIDESFIDDTVKAELLKGL
;
A
#
# COMPACT_ATOMS: atom_id res chain seq x y z
N MET A 1 -37.39 -9.19 -78.42
CA MET A 1 -37.70 -10.26 -79.39
C MET A 1 -36.81 -11.45 -79.09
N GLN A 2 -37.44 -12.61 -78.85
CA GLN A 2 -36.89 -13.98 -78.98
C GLN A 2 -35.77 -14.35 -77.97
N GLY A 3 -35.80 -15.43 -77.20
CA GLY A 3 -36.68 -16.59 -77.13
C GLY A 3 -35.93 -17.70 -76.36
N HIS A 4 -36.65 -18.37 -75.45
CA HIS A 4 -36.51 -19.73 -74.90
C HIS A 4 -35.48 -20.67 -75.57
N GLY A 5 -34.72 -21.53 -74.88
CA GLY A 5 -34.92 -22.45 -73.73
C GLY A 5 -33.71 -23.43 -73.71
N PRO A 6 -33.77 -24.69 -73.22
CA PRO A 6 -34.78 -25.36 -72.39
C PRO A 6 -34.20 -26.25 -71.23
N VAL A 7 -35.12 -26.66 -70.34
CA VAL A 7 -35.37 -27.97 -69.68
C VAL A 7 -34.34 -28.75 -68.82
N ASN A 8 -34.78 -28.96 -67.56
CA ASN A 8 -34.94 -30.20 -66.76
C ASN A 8 -33.96 -31.38 -66.89
N SER A 9 -33.51 -31.88 -65.73
CA SER A 9 -33.86 -33.21 -65.18
C SER A 9 -33.15 -33.43 -63.83
N PHE A 10 -33.89 -33.64 -62.74
CA PHE A 10 -34.12 -34.94 -62.07
C PHE A 10 -32.85 -35.64 -61.54
N GLY A 11 -32.83 -35.90 -60.23
CA GLY A 11 -31.93 -36.90 -59.66
C GLY A 11 -31.59 -36.68 -58.18
N SER A 12 -32.45 -37.19 -57.31
CA SER A 12 -32.35 -37.24 -55.86
C SER A 12 -31.24 -38.17 -55.33
N ARG A 13 -30.80 -37.88 -54.08
CA ARG A 13 -29.98 -38.63 -53.08
C ARG A 13 -28.92 -37.63 -52.56
N GLU A 14 -28.74 -37.36 -51.27
CA GLU A 14 -28.61 -38.26 -50.14
C GLU A 14 -28.76 -37.48 -48.82
N ALA A 15 -29.02 -38.23 -47.77
CA ALA A 15 -29.31 -37.79 -46.42
C ALA A 15 -28.07 -37.34 -45.62
N ALA A 16 -28.36 -36.74 -44.46
CA ALA A 16 -27.53 -36.66 -43.25
C ALA A 16 -26.51 -35.50 -43.13
N SER A 17 -26.89 -34.51 -42.31
CA SER A 17 -25.97 -33.81 -41.40
C SER A 17 -26.81 -33.26 -40.24
N LEU A 18 -27.04 -34.08 -39.22
CA LEU A 18 -26.24 -34.15 -37.99
C LEU A 18 -26.30 -32.87 -37.15
N ARG A 19 -27.28 -32.90 -36.24
CA ARG A 19 -27.14 -32.70 -34.80
C ARG A 19 -26.20 -31.55 -34.40
N ARG A 20 -26.83 -30.38 -34.22
CA ARG A 20 -26.25 -29.17 -33.63
C ARG A 20 -25.68 -29.50 -32.25
N GLU A 21 -24.37 -29.61 -32.26
CA GLU A 21 -23.44 -29.85 -31.19
C GLU A 21 -23.58 -28.85 -30.05
N MET A 22 -24.30 -29.24 -28.99
CA MET A 22 -24.35 -28.56 -27.70
C MET A 22 -23.14 -28.99 -26.87
N TRP A 23 -21.94 -28.56 -27.28
CA TRP A 23 -20.72 -28.67 -26.47
C TRP A 23 -20.70 -27.52 -25.47
N PHE A 24 -21.47 -27.66 -24.40
CA PHE A 24 -21.17 -26.95 -23.16
C PHE A 24 -20.08 -27.78 -22.46
N THR A 25 -18.82 -27.44 -22.71
CA THR A 25 -17.69 -28.17 -22.13
C THR A 25 -17.65 -27.92 -20.62
N GLU A 26 -17.51 -29.01 -19.84
CA GLU A 26 -17.25 -29.01 -18.39
C GLU A 26 -16.05 -28.12 -17.97
N ASP A 27 -15.23 -27.72 -18.94
CA ASP A 27 -14.08 -26.83 -18.76
C ASP A 27 -14.44 -25.42 -18.30
N THR A 28 -15.60 -24.89 -18.71
CA THR A 28 -16.03 -23.55 -18.27
C THR A 28 -16.47 -23.51 -16.80
N LEU A 29 -16.97 -24.62 -16.25
CA LEU A 29 -17.34 -24.73 -14.83
C LEU A 29 -16.10 -24.90 -13.93
N LYS A 30 -15.05 -25.60 -14.39
CA LYS A 30 -13.80 -25.75 -13.64
C LYS A 30 -13.00 -24.44 -13.54
N ALA A 31 -13.00 -23.62 -14.60
CA ALA A 31 -12.30 -22.34 -14.60
C ALA A 31 -12.89 -21.34 -13.58
N GLN A 32 -14.22 -21.28 -13.44
CA GLN A 32 -14.88 -20.40 -12.45
C GLN A 32 -14.69 -20.91 -11.01
N GLY A 33 -14.68 -22.22 -10.79
CA GLY A 33 -14.41 -22.82 -9.48
C GLY A 33 -12.96 -22.61 -8.99
N ALA A 34 -11.99 -22.48 -9.89
CA ALA A 34 -10.60 -22.19 -9.56
C ALA A 34 -10.40 -20.74 -9.09
N VAL A 35 -11.08 -19.78 -9.71
CA VAL A 35 -10.99 -18.35 -9.33
C VAL A 35 -11.53 -18.10 -7.92
N LEU A 36 -12.68 -18.70 -7.55
CA LEU A 36 -13.27 -18.53 -6.21
C LEU A 36 -12.46 -19.21 -5.09
N LYS A 37 -11.83 -20.36 -5.36
CA LYS A 37 -10.96 -21.04 -4.38
C LYS A 37 -9.63 -20.32 -4.15
N ASN A 38 -9.11 -19.61 -5.15
CA ASN A 38 -7.81 -18.92 -5.05
C ASN A 38 -7.91 -17.63 -4.22
N SER A 39 -9.03 -16.91 -4.31
CA SER A 39 -9.26 -15.66 -3.55
C SER A 39 -9.23 -15.86 -2.03
N GLY A 40 -9.79 -16.97 -1.52
CA GLY A 40 -9.76 -17.29 -0.09
C GLY A 40 -8.35 -17.59 0.43
N GLY A 41 -7.48 -18.17 -0.40
CA GLY A 41 -6.08 -18.43 -0.06
C GLY A 41 -5.22 -17.16 -0.06
N ILE A 42 -5.50 -16.19 -0.93
CA ILE A 42 -4.78 -14.90 -0.97
C ILE A 42 -5.11 -14.06 0.27
N MET A 43 -6.39 -13.98 0.66
CA MET A 43 -6.82 -13.25 1.85
C MET A 43 -6.26 -13.87 3.14
N ALA A 44 -6.20 -15.21 3.23
CA ALA A 44 -5.62 -15.91 4.37
C ALA A 44 -4.10 -15.69 4.50
N LYS A 45 -3.37 -15.66 3.37
CA LYS A 45 -1.93 -15.37 3.34
C LYS A 45 -1.62 -13.94 3.77
N GLY A 46 -2.38 -12.95 3.27
CA GLY A 46 -2.20 -11.55 3.66
C GLY A 46 -2.50 -11.30 5.14
N TYR A 47 -3.56 -11.92 5.67
CA TYR A 47 -3.87 -11.86 7.10
C TYR A 47 -2.75 -12.45 7.97
N LEU A 48 -2.21 -13.61 7.59
CA LEU A 48 -1.13 -14.26 8.33
C LEU A 48 0.14 -13.40 8.31
N ALA A 49 0.56 -12.91 7.15
CA ALA A 49 1.72 -12.03 7.02
C ALA A 49 1.57 -10.76 7.87
N ASN A 50 0.41 -10.11 7.84
CA ASN A 50 0.14 -8.95 8.68
C ASN A 50 0.19 -9.30 10.18
N LYS A 51 -0.31 -10.47 10.57
CA LYS A 51 -0.24 -10.94 11.97
C LYS A 51 1.20 -11.18 12.42
N GLU A 52 2.01 -11.79 11.57
CA GLU A 52 3.44 -12.04 11.83
C GLU A 52 4.19 -10.71 11.97
N HIS A 53 3.94 -9.75 11.07
CA HIS A 53 4.48 -8.40 11.12
C HIS A 53 4.14 -7.68 12.43
N MET A 54 2.86 -7.70 12.83
CA MET A 54 2.43 -7.10 14.10
C MET A 54 3.09 -7.77 15.31
N SER A 55 3.31 -9.09 15.25
CA SER A 55 4.02 -9.82 16.30
C SER A 55 5.49 -9.41 16.39
N ALA A 56 6.16 -9.19 15.25
CA ALA A 56 7.54 -8.73 15.20
C ALA A 56 7.67 -7.32 15.82
N ILE A 57 6.79 -6.39 15.45
CA ILE A 57 6.73 -5.05 16.05
C ILE A 57 6.51 -5.14 17.57
N GLN A 58 5.60 -6.01 18.03
CA GLN A 58 5.31 -6.15 19.45
C GLN A 58 6.54 -6.60 20.25
N MET A 59 7.40 -7.43 19.67
CA MET A 59 8.65 -7.87 20.31
C MET A 59 9.68 -6.73 20.47
N LEU A 60 9.66 -5.74 19.59
CA LEU A 60 10.56 -4.57 19.63
C LEU A 60 10.07 -3.47 20.58
N GLY A 61 8.82 -3.52 21.01
CA GLY A 61 8.17 -2.46 21.78
C GLY A 61 8.90 -2.03 23.06
N LYS A 62 9.58 -2.96 23.76
CA LYS A 62 10.35 -2.63 24.97
C LYS A 62 11.61 -1.79 24.65
N GLY A 63 12.34 -2.14 23.59
CA GLY A 63 13.52 -1.38 23.15
C GLY A 63 13.11 0.00 22.67
N LEU A 64 12.04 0.04 21.87
CA LEU A 64 11.44 1.27 21.35
C LEU A 64 11.02 2.24 22.47
N ALA A 65 10.27 1.76 23.47
CA ALA A 65 9.83 2.58 24.59
C ALA A 65 11.00 3.13 25.43
N LYS A 66 12.05 2.34 25.61
CA LYS A 66 13.26 2.75 26.35
C LYS A 66 14.04 3.83 25.59
N ARG A 67 14.21 3.67 24.28
CA ARG A 67 14.88 4.63 23.40
C ARG A 67 14.15 5.97 23.39
N ALA A 68 12.83 5.92 23.20
CA ALA A 68 11.96 7.08 23.16
C ALA A 68 11.77 7.76 24.53
N GLY A 69 12.26 7.15 25.63
CA GLY A 69 12.08 7.66 26.99
C GLY A 69 10.61 7.75 27.40
N PHE A 70 9.76 6.85 26.91
CA PHE A 70 8.29 6.88 27.09
C PHE A 70 7.65 8.20 26.64
N ARG A 71 8.15 8.79 25.56
CA ARG A 71 7.61 10.01 24.94
C ARG A 71 7.50 9.81 23.43
N CYS A 72 6.69 10.64 22.79
CA CYS A 72 6.55 10.67 21.35
C CYS A 72 7.87 11.14 20.74
N GLU A 73 8.44 10.35 19.83
CA GLU A 73 9.71 10.68 19.18
C GLU A 73 9.58 11.85 18.20
N TRP A 74 8.36 12.28 17.87
CA TRP A 74 8.13 13.46 17.03
C TRP A 74 7.91 14.73 17.83
N CYS A 75 6.92 14.74 18.73
CA CYS A 75 6.51 15.97 19.44
C CYS A 75 6.86 15.99 20.94
N GLY A 76 7.43 14.91 21.48
CA GLY A 76 7.73 14.79 22.91
C GLY A 76 6.51 14.63 23.84
N GLY A 77 5.30 14.53 23.31
CA GLY A 77 4.08 14.25 24.08
C GLY A 77 4.04 12.81 24.64
N SER A 78 3.05 12.48 25.47
CA SER A 78 2.94 11.14 26.09
C SER A 78 1.55 10.50 25.95
N ASP A 79 0.70 11.06 25.08
CA ASP A 79 -0.68 10.61 24.91
C ASP A 79 -0.78 9.39 23.98
N ASP A 80 -1.34 8.28 24.48
CA ASP A 80 -1.56 7.01 23.77
C ASP A 80 -0.37 6.61 22.87
N LEU A 81 0.81 6.42 23.46
CA LEU A 81 2.03 6.08 22.73
C LEU A 81 1.98 4.67 22.12
N ARG A 82 2.20 4.56 20.81
CA ARG A 82 2.24 3.28 20.09
C ARG A 82 3.36 3.25 19.06
N PRO A 83 3.92 2.05 18.77
CA PRO A 83 4.80 1.87 17.64
C PRO A 83 4.10 2.27 16.34
N TRP A 84 4.81 3.01 15.50
CA TRP A 84 4.42 3.37 14.15
C TRP A 84 5.50 2.87 13.20
N ASP A 85 5.07 2.25 12.11
CA ASP A 85 5.96 1.64 11.14
C ASP A 85 6.11 2.52 9.90
N TYR A 86 7.34 2.91 9.64
CA TYR A 86 7.70 3.75 8.51
C TYR A 86 7.69 2.98 7.18
N ARG A 87 7.98 1.67 7.21
CA ARG A 87 8.11 0.79 6.04
C ARG A 87 7.46 -0.58 6.31
N PRO A 88 6.12 -0.66 6.29
CA PRO A 88 5.40 -1.91 6.57
C PRO A 88 5.61 -3.01 5.50
N ASP A 89 6.26 -2.67 4.38
CA ASP A 89 6.67 -3.61 3.33
C ASP A 89 7.99 -4.33 3.63
N GLN A 90 8.72 -3.91 4.68
CA GLN A 90 10.01 -4.47 5.09
C GLN A 90 9.88 -5.18 6.44
N GLU A 91 10.85 -6.04 6.76
CA GLU A 91 10.91 -6.69 8.07
C GLU A 91 11.04 -5.60 9.17
N PRO A 92 10.21 -5.63 10.23
CA PRO A 92 10.28 -4.64 11.29
C PRO A 92 11.61 -4.64 12.01
N GLU A 93 12.25 -3.49 12.08
CA GLU A 93 13.46 -3.27 12.88
C GLU A 93 13.33 -1.97 13.69
N GLU A 94 14.16 -1.82 14.73
CA GLU A 94 14.06 -0.65 15.60
C GLU A 94 14.24 0.68 14.84
N ALA A 95 15.09 0.73 13.80
CA ALA A 95 15.33 1.92 12.99
C ALA A 95 14.14 2.29 12.08
N GLY A 96 13.35 1.28 11.67
CA GLY A 96 12.13 1.42 10.87
C GLY A 96 10.88 1.74 11.69
N LEU A 97 10.99 1.76 13.02
CA LEU A 97 9.88 2.04 13.93
C LEU A 97 10.10 3.34 14.70
N ALA A 98 9.01 4.08 14.92
CA ALA A 98 8.98 5.23 15.82
C ALA A 98 7.89 5.07 16.89
N LEU A 99 8.11 5.58 18.11
CA LEU A 99 7.07 5.65 19.13
C LEU A 99 6.32 6.97 19.02
N LEU A 100 5.06 6.93 18.58
CA LEU A 100 4.27 8.13 18.30
C LEU A 100 3.05 8.22 19.20
N CYS A 101 2.65 9.45 19.56
CA CYS A 101 1.36 9.72 20.19
C CYS A 101 0.21 9.65 19.18
N SER A 102 -1.03 9.56 19.68
CA SER A 102 -2.27 9.61 18.89
C SER A 102 -2.24 10.67 17.78
N GLY A 103 -2.02 11.93 18.15
CA GLY A 103 -2.05 13.05 17.22
C GLY A 103 -0.95 13.02 16.17
N CYS A 104 0.24 12.48 16.48
CA CYS A 104 1.34 12.35 15.50
C CYS A 104 1.09 11.20 14.52
N ARG A 105 0.48 10.10 14.96
CA ARG A 105 0.08 9.02 14.04
C ARG A 105 -0.96 9.49 13.04
N GLU A 106 -1.95 10.29 13.48
CA GLU A 106 -2.92 10.88 12.55
C GLU A 106 -2.26 11.77 11.49
N LEU A 107 -1.22 12.55 11.87
CA LEU A 107 -0.45 13.35 10.91
C LEU A 107 0.30 12.45 9.91
N ALA A 108 0.87 11.35 10.40
CA ALA A 108 1.54 10.35 9.57
C ALA A 108 0.59 9.76 8.52
N ASP A 109 -0.64 9.44 8.94
CA ASP A 109 -1.72 8.89 8.11
C ASP A 109 -2.35 9.90 7.13
N GLY A 110 -1.93 11.18 7.19
CA GLY A 110 -2.30 12.21 6.22
C GLY A 110 -3.24 13.30 6.72
N ARG A 111 -3.57 13.32 8.03
CA ARG A 111 -4.28 14.46 8.63
C ARG A 111 -3.47 15.74 8.40
N GLN A 112 -4.16 16.81 8.04
CA GLN A 112 -3.55 18.13 7.96
C GLN A 112 -3.30 18.67 9.37
N GLY A 113 -2.04 18.96 9.68
CA GLY A 113 -1.64 19.58 10.94
C GLY A 113 -1.78 21.09 10.91
N ASP A 114 -2.03 21.71 12.06
CA ASP A 114 -1.89 23.15 12.23
C ASP A 114 -0.43 23.56 12.41
N ALA A 115 -0.15 24.87 12.35
CA ALA A 115 1.20 25.41 12.46
C ALA A 115 1.92 25.01 13.77
N HIS A 116 1.21 24.89 14.89
CA HIS A 116 1.79 24.50 16.17
C HIS A 116 2.18 23.01 16.17
N GLN A 117 1.30 22.15 15.67
CA GLN A 117 1.57 20.71 15.53
C GLN A 117 2.76 20.46 14.60
N LEU A 118 2.80 21.12 13.44
CA LEU A 118 3.89 20.98 12.47
C LEU A 118 5.21 21.49 13.04
N ARG A 119 5.19 22.62 13.76
CA ARG A 119 6.39 23.11 14.45
C ARG A 119 6.85 22.16 15.53
N GLY A 120 5.92 21.51 16.23
CA GLY A 120 6.20 20.55 17.30
C GLY A 120 6.93 19.29 16.82
N ILE A 121 6.79 18.89 15.55
CA ILE A 121 7.50 17.73 14.98
C ILE A 121 8.79 18.10 14.25
N ARG A 122 9.10 19.40 14.13
CA ARG A 122 10.26 19.88 13.35
C ARG A 122 11.57 19.25 13.82
N ASP A 123 11.78 19.20 15.13
CA ASP A 123 13.06 18.75 15.71
C ASP A 123 13.34 17.27 15.43
N ALA A 124 12.31 16.49 15.09
CA ALA A 124 12.45 15.09 14.68
C ALA A 124 13.29 14.92 13.40
N LEU A 125 13.37 15.96 12.55
CA LEU A 125 14.16 15.95 11.31
C LEU A 125 15.66 15.68 11.52
N TRP A 126 16.20 16.06 12.68
CA TRP A 126 17.62 15.86 13.01
C TRP A 126 17.87 14.60 13.84
N SER A 127 16.90 13.68 13.90
CA SER A 127 17.09 12.38 14.54
C SER A 127 17.95 11.47 13.67
N ASP A 128 18.83 10.70 14.30
CA ASP A 128 19.59 9.63 13.63
C ASP A 128 18.72 8.40 13.28
N ILE A 129 17.47 8.36 13.76
CA ILE A 129 16.55 7.25 13.53
C ILE A 129 15.73 7.53 12.25
N PRO A 130 15.85 6.70 11.19
CA PRO A 130 15.16 6.92 9.92
C PRO A 130 13.64 7.09 10.07
N ALA A 131 12.98 6.22 10.85
CA ALA A 131 11.54 6.32 11.08
C ALA A 131 11.10 7.63 11.77
N VAL A 132 11.99 8.24 12.54
CA VAL A 132 11.73 9.52 13.20
C VAL A 132 11.96 10.67 12.22
N ALA A 133 13.15 10.75 11.61
CA ALA A 133 13.53 11.84 10.74
C ALA A 133 12.77 11.83 9.40
N GLU A 134 12.87 10.74 8.64
CA GLU A 134 12.20 10.63 7.34
C GLU A 134 10.67 10.60 7.49
N GLY A 135 10.17 9.98 8.57
CA GLY A 135 8.75 9.94 8.88
C GLY A 135 8.15 11.33 9.11
N ALA A 136 8.81 12.15 9.95
CA ALA A 136 8.41 13.53 10.16
C ALA A 136 8.57 14.38 8.89
N ALA A 137 9.64 14.15 8.12
CA ALA A 137 9.87 14.84 6.85
C ALA A 137 8.75 14.57 5.83
N ARG A 138 8.19 13.35 5.76
CA ARG A 138 7.03 13.06 4.92
C ARG A 138 5.79 13.86 5.30
N VAL A 139 5.55 14.07 6.59
CA VAL A 139 4.44 14.90 7.06
C VAL A 139 4.69 16.37 6.69
N LEU A 140 5.89 16.87 6.94
CA LEU A 140 6.27 18.26 6.69
C LEU A 140 6.32 18.59 5.19
N ALA A 141 6.76 17.65 4.35
CA ALA A 141 6.74 17.77 2.90
C ALA A 141 5.32 17.93 2.36
N ARG A 142 4.29 17.38 3.01
CA ARG A 142 2.89 17.60 2.61
C ARG A 142 2.31 18.91 3.13
N SER A 143 3.00 19.58 4.05
CA SER A 143 2.51 20.81 4.66
C SER A 143 2.64 22.01 3.72
N ARG A 144 1.85 23.05 3.98
CA ARG A 144 1.91 24.32 3.25
C ARG A 144 2.81 25.36 3.94
N GLU A 145 3.53 24.94 4.98
CA GLU A 145 4.39 25.81 5.75
C GLU A 145 5.64 26.18 4.92
N PRO A 146 5.98 27.47 4.78
CA PRO A 146 7.08 27.90 3.92
C PRO A 146 8.45 27.40 4.41
N TRP A 147 8.61 27.24 5.73
CA TRP A 147 9.85 26.77 6.36
C TRP A 147 10.07 25.25 6.23
N ALA A 148 9.03 24.48 5.89
CA ALA A 148 9.11 23.02 5.93
C ALA A 148 10.13 22.46 4.93
N ARG A 149 10.18 23.03 3.71
CA ARG A 149 11.15 22.62 2.68
C ARG A 149 12.58 22.91 3.11
N GLU A 150 12.85 24.12 3.60
CA GLU A 150 14.18 24.53 4.08
C GLU A 150 14.64 23.67 5.27
N ALA A 151 13.74 23.40 6.23
CA ALA A 151 14.06 22.54 7.36
C ALA A 151 14.39 21.09 6.94
N ILE A 152 13.68 20.55 5.94
CA ILE A 152 14.01 19.23 5.38
C ILE A 152 15.37 19.25 4.70
N ASP A 153 15.69 20.30 3.95
CA ASP A 153 16.97 20.44 3.24
C ASP A 153 18.17 20.50 4.20
N GLU A 154 18.03 21.24 5.30
CA GLU A 154 19.05 21.39 6.35
C GLU A 154 19.18 20.18 7.31
N SER A 155 18.30 19.19 7.20
CA SER A 155 18.32 18.00 8.04
C SER A 155 19.45 17.03 7.69
N PHE A 156 19.70 16.02 8.54
CA PHE A 156 20.69 14.96 8.28
C PHE A 156 20.17 13.80 7.43
N ILE A 157 18.97 13.94 6.87
CA ILE A 157 18.36 12.93 6.00
C ILE A 157 19.20 12.76 4.72
N ASP A 158 19.29 11.54 4.19
CA ASP A 158 20.01 11.26 2.94
C ASP A 158 19.47 12.10 1.78
N ASP A 159 20.35 12.66 0.96
CA ASP A 159 19.99 13.54 -0.15
C ASP A 159 19.09 12.86 -1.19
N THR A 160 19.23 11.53 -1.36
CA THR A 160 18.35 10.74 -2.22
C THR A 160 16.92 10.78 -1.69
N VAL A 161 16.76 10.59 -0.37
CA VAL A 161 15.45 10.62 0.30
C VAL A 161 14.87 12.03 0.27
N LYS A 162 15.67 13.06 0.57
CA LYS A 162 15.23 14.47 0.45
C LYS A 162 14.73 14.77 -0.96
N ALA A 163 15.48 14.36 -1.99
CA ALA A 163 15.09 14.57 -3.38
C ALA A 163 13.76 13.87 -3.71
N GLU A 164 13.54 12.65 -3.22
CA GLU A 164 12.25 11.94 -3.39
C GLU A 164 11.08 12.67 -2.71
N LEU A 165 11.27 13.13 -1.48
CA LEU A 165 10.26 13.86 -0.72
C LEU A 165 9.88 15.19 -1.37
N LEU A 166 10.87 15.91 -1.90
CA LEU A 166 10.69 17.24 -2.47
C LEU A 166 10.28 17.21 -3.96
N LYS A 167 10.47 16.09 -4.68
CA LYS A 167 10.05 15.94 -6.08
C LYS A 167 8.53 16.02 -6.29
N GLY A 168 7.74 15.67 -5.28
CA GLY A 168 6.27 15.62 -5.36
C GLY A 168 5.55 16.89 -4.90
N LEU A 169 6.30 17.97 -4.68
CA LEU A 169 5.90 19.15 -3.89
C LEU A 169 5.83 20.40 -4.76
#